data_AF-A0AAE4A6E6-F1
#
_entry.id   AF-A0AAE4A6E6-F1
#
_cell.length_a   1.000
_cell.length_b   1.000
_cell.length_c   1.000
_cell.angle_alpha   90.00
_cell.angle_beta   90.00
_cell.angle_gamma   90.00
#
_symmetry.space_group_name_H-M   'P 1'
#
loop_
_entity.id
_entity.type
_entity.pdbx_description
1 polymer ?
#
loop_
_entity_poly.entity_id
_entity_poly.type
_entity_poly.pdbx_seq_one_letter_code
_entity_poly.pdbx_strand_id
1 'polypeptide(L)'
;MGIDEEEGAESYERPDLAARWRNYPLWGEAFAAEVDAPLVARLGLLTELGFGDRELALVVPDATPQTIARWRAGTQEPPPSRDDDRLDRLWAVVRRLLFDAGYDEQGIVAWICSPRLELADRRPIDLLAHDRPQALEEIWTALDQHLE
;
A
#
# COMPACT_ATOMS: atom_id res chain seq x y z
N MET A 1 47.70 -16.19 3.68
CA MET A 1 47.02 -15.15 2.89
C MET A 1 45.89 -15.86 2.17
N GLY A 2 44.66 -15.51 2.51
CA GLY A 2 43.44 -16.23 2.14
C GLY A 2 42.36 -15.80 3.13
N ILE A 3 42.00 -14.53 3.08
CA ILE A 3 40.81 -13.99 3.71
C ILE A 3 39.75 -14.08 2.61
N ASP A 4 38.67 -14.82 2.84
CA ASP A 4 37.38 -14.52 2.23
C ASP A 4 36.33 -14.88 3.28
N GLU A 5 35.91 -13.81 3.93
CA GLU A 5 34.74 -13.64 4.77
C GLU A 5 33.46 -13.74 3.92
N GLU A 6 32.35 -14.00 4.62
CA GLU A 6 30.98 -13.65 4.20
C GLU A 6 30.34 -14.51 3.08
N GLU A 7 29.07 -14.93 3.14
CA GLU A 7 27.94 -14.52 3.98
C GLU A 7 27.20 -15.76 4.49
N GLY A 8 26.89 -15.75 5.78
CA GLY A 8 25.82 -16.58 6.31
C GLY A 8 24.53 -16.17 5.60
N ALA A 9 23.96 -17.09 4.84
CA ALA A 9 22.56 -17.00 4.48
C ALA A 9 21.76 -16.99 5.78
N GLU A 10 21.46 -15.80 6.30
CA GLU A 10 20.39 -15.60 7.27
C GLU A 10 19.13 -16.14 6.60
N SER A 11 18.85 -17.40 6.92
CA SER A 11 17.57 -18.02 6.65
C SER A 11 16.58 -17.19 7.44
N TYR A 12 15.97 -16.21 6.76
CA TYR A 12 14.86 -15.46 7.27
C TYR A 12 13.73 -16.48 7.38
N GLU A 13 13.69 -17.20 8.51
CA GLU A 13 12.57 -18.00 8.95
C GLU A 13 11.39 -17.04 8.97
N ARG A 14 10.63 -16.97 7.86
CA ARG A 14 9.43 -16.14 7.72
C ARG A 14 8.44 -16.69 8.74
N PRO A 15 8.26 -16.06 9.91
CA PRO A 15 7.30 -16.56 10.85
C PRO A 15 5.92 -16.28 10.25
N ASP A 16 5.20 -17.36 10.01
CA ASP A 16 3.75 -17.41 9.82
C ASP A 16 3.15 -16.99 8.46
N LEU A 17 3.71 -17.47 7.35
CA LEU A 17 3.04 -17.40 6.03
C LEU A 17 1.63 -18.05 6.07
N ALA A 18 1.42 -19.04 6.93
CA ALA A 18 0.18 -19.80 7.06
C ALA A 18 -0.95 -19.05 7.79
N ALA A 19 -0.66 -18.30 8.86
CA ALA A 19 -1.65 -17.41 9.49
C ALA A 19 -2.01 -16.23 8.61
N ARG A 20 -1.07 -15.74 7.80
CA ARG A 20 -1.30 -14.62 6.87
C ARG A 20 -2.26 -15.00 5.74
N TRP A 21 -2.17 -16.23 5.23
CA TRP A 21 -3.11 -16.75 4.24
C TRP A 21 -4.50 -17.07 4.83
N ARG A 22 -4.63 -17.24 6.15
CA ARG A 22 -5.94 -17.40 6.80
C ARG A 22 -6.79 -16.13 6.75
N ASN A 23 -6.16 -14.95 6.75
CA ASN A 23 -6.87 -13.67 6.70
C ASN A 23 -7.14 -13.18 5.27
N TYR A 24 -6.59 -13.84 4.25
CA TYR A 24 -6.76 -13.48 2.85
C TYR A 24 -8.24 -13.31 2.42
N PRO A 25 -9.18 -14.20 2.82
CA PRO A 25 -10.61 -13.99 2.53
C PRO A 25 -11.19 -12.77 3.27
N LEU A 26 -10.74 -12.53 4.51
CA LEU A 26 -11.23 -11.44 5.36
C LEU A 26 -10.79 -10.07 4.85
N TRP A 27 -9.55 -9.96 4.35
CA TRP A 27 -9.07 -8.75 3.68
C TRP A 27 -9.80 -8.50 2.38
N GLY A 28 -10.11 -9.55 1.63
CA GLY A 28 -10.87 -9.42 0.40
C GLY A 28 -12.27 -8.85 0.62
N GLU A 29 -12.97 -9.36 1.63
CA GLU A 29 -14.30 -8.86 2.02
C GLU A 29 -14.24 -7.43 2.55
N ALA A 30 -13.25 -7.10 3.39
CA ALA A 30 -13.06 -5.75 3.92
C ALA A 30 -12.79 -4.72 2.80
N PHE A 31 -11.84 -5.00 1.90
CA PHE A 31 -11.52 -4.09 0.79
C PHE A 31 -12.64 -3.97 -0.26
N ALA A 32 -13.52 -4.98 -0.36
CA ALA A 32 -14.70 -4.94 -1.22
C ALA A 32 -15.86 -4.16 -0.60
N ALA A 33 -16.09 -4.32 0.71
CA ALA A 33 -17.16 -3.63 1.44
C ALA A 33 -16.88 -2.12 1.63
N GLU A 34 -15.60 -1.74 1.73
CA GLU A 34 -15.19 -0.40 2.16
C GLU A 34 -14.86 0.56 0.98
N VAL A 35 -15.21 0.22 -0.26
CA VAL A 35 -14.98 1.11 -1.42
C VAL A 35 -15.73 2.44 -1.26
N ASP A 36 -16.98 2.39 -0.81
CA ASP A 36 -17.84 3.57 -0.59
C ASP A 36 -17.83 4.03 0.88
N ALA A 37 -16.93 3.50 1.69
CA ALA A 37 -16.89 3.80 3.11
C ALA A 37 -16.32 5.19 3.41
N PRO A 38 -16.65 5.76 4.58
CA PRO A 38 -16.06 7.02 5.03
C PRO A 38 -14.53 6.97 5.02
N LEU A 39 -13.88 8.09 4.66
CA LEU A 39 -12.41 8.23 4.59
C LEU A 39 -11.69 7.63 5.80
N VAL A 40 -12.19 7.87 7.02
CA VAL A 40 -11.57 7.35 8.25
C VAL A 40 -11.53 5.83 8.30
N ALA A 41 -12.59 5.15 7.82
CA ALA A 41 -12.63 3.69 7.79
C ALA A 41 -11.61 3.14 6.79
N ARG A 42 -11.52 3.75 5.60
CA ARG A 42 -10.54 3.42 4.57
C ARG A 42 -9.09 3.63 5.07
N LEU A 43 -8.82 4.73 5.76
CA LEU A 43 -7.52 4.99 6.38
C LEU A 43 -7.19 4.00 7.50
N GLY A 44 -8.19 3.58 8.27
CA GLY A 44 -8.06 2.52 9.27
C GLY A 44 -7.58 1.22 8.63
N LEU A 45 -8.27 0.77 7.59
CA LEU A 45 -7.96 -0.48 6.90
C LEU A 45 -6.56 -0.46 6.26
N LEU A 46 -6.17 0.64 5.61
CA LEU A 46 -4.82 0.77 5.05
C LEU A 46 -3.74 0.79 6.14
N THR A 47 -4.03 1.36 7.31
CA THR A 47 -3.09 1.29 8.44
C THR A 47 -2.95 -0.13 8.96
N GLU A 48 -4.06 -0.85 9.12
CA GLU A 48 -4.06 -2.25 9.55
C GLU A 48 -3.28 -3.14 8.57
N LEU A 49 -3.33 -2.83 7.27
CA LEU A 49 -2.50 -3.47 6.26
C LEU A 49 -1.00 -3.17 6.41
N GLY A 50 -0.65 -2.04 7.05
CA GLY A 50 0.71 -1.65 7.39
C GLY A 50 1.19 -0.32 6.79
N PHE A 51 0.32 0.47 6.15
CA PHE A 51 0.69 1.81 5.70
C PHE A 51 0.86 2.77 6.88
N GLY A 52 1.96 3.52 6.88
CA GLY A 52 2.19 4.58 7.86
C GLY A 52 1.43 5.86 7.55
N ASP A 53 1.24 6.71 8.56
CA ASP A 53 0.58 8.01 8.39
C ASP A 53 1.31 8.92 7.39
N ARG A 54 2.62 8.71 7.19
CA ARG A 54 3.43 9.45 6.19
C ARG A 54 3.04 9.09 4.78
N GLU A 55 2.95 7.80 4.49
CA GLU A 55 2.54 7.24 3.22
C GLU A 55 1.11 7.65 2.89
N LEU A 56 0.20 7.55 3.86
CA LEU A 56 -1.20 7.94 3.69
C LEU A 56 -1.35 9.45 3.43
N ALA A 57 -0.55 10.29 4.07
CA ALA A 57 -0.56 11.73 3.81
C ALA A 57 -0.11 12.10 2.38
N LEU A 58 0.59 11.22 1.65
CA LEU A 58 0.96 11.48 0.25
C LEU A 58 -0.24 11.37 -0.69
N VAL A 59 -1.19 10.48 -0.36
CA VAL A 59 -2.33 10.15 -1.22
C VAL A 59 -3.64 10.79 -0.76
N VAL A 60 -3.66 11.43 0.41
CA VAL A 60 -4.81 12.24 0.85
C VAL A 60 -4.49 13.73 0.68
N PRO A 61 -5.20 14.45 -0.21
CA PRO A 61 -4.96 15.87 -0.44
C PRO A 61 -5.04 16.71 0.83
N ASP A 62 -4.17 17.70 0.95
CA ASP A 62 -4.10 18.65 2.08
C ASP A 62 -3.92 18.00 3.47
N ALA A 63 -3.64 16.69 3.53
CA ALA A 63 -3.37 15.99 4.77
C ALA A 63 -1.87 16.05 5.13
N THR A 64 -1.61 16.09 6.43
CA THR A 64 -0.28 15.83 6.99
C THR A 64 -0.33 14.52 7.79
N PRO A 65 0.80 13.88 8.10
CA PRO A 65 0.79 12.66 8.92
C PRO A 65 0.10 12.88 10.27
N GLN A 66 0.27 14.06 10.86
CA GLN A 66 -0.40 14.44 12.11
C GLN A 66 -1.92 14.59 11.94
N THR A 67 -2.35 15.11 10.80
CA THR A 67 -3.78 15.23 10.46
C THR A 67 -4.40 13.85 10.28
N ILE A 68 -3.74 12.93 9.56
CA ILE A 68 -4.19 11.53 9.40
C ILE A 68 -4.34 10.85 10.77
N ALA A 69 -3.35 10.98 11.65
CA ALA A 69 -3.40 10.43 12.99
C ALA A 69 -4.59 11.00 13.80
N ARG A 70 -4.86 12.30 13.72
CA ARG A 70 -5.97 12.95 14.42
C ARG A 70 -7.34 12.51 13.91
N TRP A 71 -7.49 12.36 12.60
CA TRP A 71 -8.72 11.85 11.97
C TRP A 71 -9.01 10.42 12.42
N ARG A 72 -8.00 9.55 12.39
CA ARG A 72 -8.14 8.17 12.88
C ARG A 72 -8.44 8.09 14.37
N ALA A 73 -7.89 9.00 15.18
CA ALA A 73 -8.18 9.06 16.60
C ALA A 73 -9.55 9.67 16.93
N GLY A 74 -10.33 10.14 15.94
CA GLY A 74 -11.61 10.82 16.14
C GLY A 74 -11.48 12.18 16.84
N THR A 75 -10.26 12.72 16.93
CA THR A 75 -9.99 14.00 17.60
C THR A 75 -10.19 15.21 16.69
N GLN A 76 -10.28 14.96 15.39
CA GLN A 76 -10.59 15.93 14.35
C GLN A 76 -11.41 15.23 13.28
N GLU A 77 -12.41 15.89 12.71
CA GLU A 77 -13.16 15.34 11.57
C GLU A 77 -12.42 15.64 10.26
N PRO A 78 -12.41 14.69 9.30
CA PRO A 78 -11.96 15.01 7.95
C PRO A 78 -12.90 16.02 7.29
N PRO A 79 -12.39 16.87 6.38
CA PRO A 79 -13.26 17.73 5.60
C PRO A 79 -14.27 16.89 4.80
N PRO A 80 -15.49 17.41 4.57
CA PRO A 80 -16.48 16.71 3.74
C PRO A 80 -15.92 16.59 2.32
N SER A 81 -15.53 15.36 1.97
CA SER A 81 -15.27 14.81 0.62
C SER A 81 -14.99 15.85 -0.47
N ARG A 82 -13.69 16.06 -0.75
CA ARG A 82 -13.25 16.42 -2.10
C ARG A 82 -12.74 15.15 -2.77
N ASP A 83 -13.04 14.97 -4.05
CA ASP A 83 -12.53 13.92 -4.95
C ASP A 83 -11.21 13.33 -4.46
N ASP A 84 -11.29 12.16 -3.83
CA ASP A 84 -10.14 11.47 -3.23
C ASP A 84 -9.55 10.48 -4.25
N ASP A 85 -9.48 10.92 -5.50
CA ASP A 85 -9.01 10.18 -6.68
C ASP A 85 -7.70 9.44 -6.43
N ARG A 86 -6.80 10.02 -5.63
CA ARG A 86 -5.50 9.43 -5.29
C ARG A 86 -5.62 8.27 -4.32
N LEU A 87 -6.46 8.40 -3.30
CA LEU A 87 -6.75 7.34 -2.35
C LEU A 87 -7.50 6.19 -3.03
N ASP A 88 -8.41 6.51 -3.95
CA ASP A 88 -9.10 5.52 -4.79
C ASP A 88 -8.13 4.75 -5.68
N ARG A 89 -7.17 5.44 -6.30
CA ARG A 89 -6.11 4.78 -7.08
C ARG A 89 -5.23 3.90 -6.18
N LEU A 90 -4.84 4.34 -4.97
CA LEU A 90 -4.11 3.49 -4.02
C LEU A 90 -4.92 2.24 -3.67
N TRP A 91 -6.20 2.40 -3.39
CA TRP A 91 -7.11 1.31 -3.08
C TRP A 91 -7.18 0.29 -4.23
N ALA A 92 -7.28 0.76 -5.47
CA ALA A 92 -7.30 -0.09 -6.66
C ALA A 92 -6.00 -0.90 -6.81
N VAL A 93 -4.84 -0.29 -6.56
CA VAL A 93 -3.53 -0.97 -6.61
C VAL A 93 -3.42 -2.03 -5.51
N VAL A 94 -3.83 -1.69 -4.28
CA VAL A 94 -3.84 -2.66 -3.15
C VAL A 94 -4.73 -3.84 -3.49
N ARG A 95 -5.93 -3.61 -4.03
CA ARG A 95 -6.83 -4.69 -4.45
C ARG A 95 -6.20 -5.58 -5.52
N ARG A 96 -5.59 -5.00 -6.56
CA ARG A 96 -4.95 -5.80 -7.61
C ARG A 96 -3.80 -6.65 -7.07
N LEU A 97 -2.96 -6.08 -6.20
CA LEU A 97 -1.87 -6.83 -5.56
C LEU A 97 -2.40 -7.97 -4.67
N LEU A 98 -3.47 -7.70 -3.93
CA LEU A 98 -4.10 -8.69 -3.07
C LEU A 98 -4.74 -9.81 -3.90
N PHE A 99 -5.64 -9.49 -4.82
CA PHE A 99 -6.50 -10.48 -5.49
C PHE A 99 -5.88 -11.13 -6.73
N ASP A 100 -5.20 -10.35 -7.56
CA ASP A 100 -4.74 -10.81 -8.87
C ASP A 100 -3.29 -11.31 -8.78
N ALA A 101 -2.48 -10.69 -7.93
CA ALA A 101 -1.07 -11.03 -7.77
C ALA A 101 -0.78 -11.93 -6.54
N GLY A 102 -1.74 -12.08 -5.63
CA GLY A 102 -1.62 -12.96 -4.45
C GLY A 102 -0.59 -12.50 -3.43
N TYR A 103 -0.29 -11.19 -3.35
CA TYR A 103 0.65 -10.65 -2.38
C TYR A 103 0.06 -10.69 -0.98
N ASP A 104 0.92 -10.92 0.02
CA ASP A 104 0.56 -10.73 1.42
C ASP A 104 0.67 -9.25 1.83
N GLU A 105 0.16 -8.90 3.02
CA GLU A 105 0.09 -7.50 3.50
C GLU A 105 1.47 -6.80 3.46
N GLN A 106 2.52 -7.50 3.93
CA GLN A 106 3.88 -6.99 3.93
C GLN A 106 4.42 -6.84 2.50
N GLY A 107 4.15 -7.80 1.61
CA GLY A 107 4.49 -7.72 0.21
C GLY A 107 3.80 -6.54 -0.47
N ILE A 108 2.52 -6.28 -0.19
CA ILE A 108 1.77 -5.14 -0.73
C ILE A 108 2.42 -3.83 -0.31
N VAL A 109 2.64 -3.65 1.00
CA VAL A 109 3.24 -2.41 1.54
C VAL A 109 4.66 -2.24 1.02
N ALA A 110 5.47 -3.29 1.04
CA ALA A 110 6.82 -3.27 0.49
C ALA A 110 6.80 -2.92 -0.99
N TRP A 111 5.84 -3.44 -1.76
CA TRP A 111 5.77 -3.17 -3.19
C TRP A 111 5.40 -1.75 -3.52
N ILE A 112 4.43 -1.20 -2.80
CA ILE A 112 3.95 0.17 -3.02
C ILE A 112 4.94 1.22 -2.50
N CYS A 113 5.67 0.91 -1.42
CA CYS A 113 6.54 1.85 -0.73
C CYS A 113 8.03 1.73 -1.10
N SER A 114 8.40 0.79 -1.98
CA SER A 114 9.79 0.61 -2.44
C SER A 114 9.98 1.08 -3.89
N PRO A 115 11.19 1.55 -4.25
CA PRO A 115 11.54 1.84 -5.64
C PRO A 115 11.33 0.61 -6.54
N ARG A 116 10.83 0.85 -7.76
CA ARG A 116 10.61 -0.18 -8.77
C ARG A 116 11.41 0.13 -10.03
N LEU A 117 12.18 -0.85 -10.51
CA LEU A 117 12.99 -0.71 -11.72
C LEU A 117 12.10 -0.42 -12.93
N GLU A 118 10.94 -1.09 -12.98
CA GLU A 118 9.89 -0.95 -13.97
C GLU A 118 9.27 0.45 -13.99
N LEU A 119 9.43 1.21 -12.90
CA LEU A 119 8.97 2.59 -12.75
C LEU A 119 10.11 3.62 -12.76
N ALA A 120 11.27 3.24 -13.28
CA ALA A 120 12.49 4.07 -13.29
C ALA A 120 12.92 4.52 -11.88
N ASP A 121 13.02 3.55 -10.95
CA ASP A 121 13.41 3.71 -9.54
C ASP A 121 12.49 4.63 -8.72
N ARG A 122 11.28 4.89 -9.21
CA ARG A 122 10.24 5.61 -8.46
C ARG A 122 9.43 4.63 -7.62
N ARG A 123 8.95 5.09 -6.47
CA ARG A 123 8.00 4.33 -5.64
C ARG A 123 6.60 4.48 -6.22
N PRO A 124 5.81 3.39 -6.32
CA PRO A 124 4.41 3.48 -6.76
C PRO A 124 3.59 4.51 -5.98
N ILE A 125 3.76 4.59 -4.66
CA ILE A 125 3.02 5.57 -3.84
C ILE A 125 3.33 7.02 -4.21
N ASP A 126 4.57 7.32 -4.60
CA ASP A 126 4.93 8.66 -5.04
C ASP A 126 4.25 8.98 -6.38
N LEU A 127 4.09 8.00 -7.29
CA LEU A 127 3.38 8.22 -8.54
C LEU A 127 1.90 8.56 -8.31
N LEU A 128 1.26 7.84 -7.40
CA LEU A 128 -0.14 8.09 -7.00
C LEU A 128 -0.32 9.49 -6.39
N ALA A 129 0.68 9.97 -5.63
CA ALA A 129 0.64 11.27 -4.98
C ALA A 129 0.64 12.46 -5.96
N HIS A 130 1.20 12.31 -7.17
CA HIS A 130 1.40 13.41 -8.11
C HIS A 130 0.21 13.69 -9.04
N ASP A 131 -0.94 13.07 -8.80
CA ASP A 131 -2.19 13.22 -9.56
C ASP A 131 -2.03 13.22 -11.09
N ARG A 132 -1.20 12.30 -11.59
CA ARG A 132 -1.09 12.09 -13.02
C ARG A 132 -2.13 11.06 -13.45
N PRO A 133 -2.94 11.34 -14.48
CA PRO A 133 -3.95 10.40 -14.94
C PRO A 133 -3.35 9.07 -15.41
N GLN A 134 -2.10 9.07 -15.89
CA GLN A 134 -1.38 7.86 -16.32
C GLN A 134 -0.74 7.06 -15.18
N ALA A 135 -0.72 7.58 -13.94
CA ALA A 135 0.01 6.93 -12.85
C ALA A 135 -0.48 5.50 -12.57
N LEU A 136 -1.79 5.28 -12.66
CA LEU A 136 -2.38 3.96 -12.43
C LEU A 136 -2.03 2.98 -13.56
N GLU A 137 -2.04 3.44 -14.81
CA GLU A 137 -1.65 2.65 -15.99
C GLU A 137 -0.17 2.27 -15.96
N GLU A 138 0.71 3.21 -15.57
CA GLU A 138 2.14 2.95 -15.35
C GLU A 138 2.35 1.87 -14.28
N ILE A 139 1.64 1.97 -13.15
CA ILE A 139 1.71 1.00 -12.04
C ILE A 139 1.21 -0.38 -12.46
N TRP A 140 0.10 -0.46 -13.21
CA TRP A 140 -0.41 -1.74 -13.70
C TRP A 140 0.54 -2.38 -14.70
N THR A 141 1.11 -1.60 -15.62
CA THR A 141 2.11 -2.10 -16.58
C THR A 141 3.33 -2.66 -15.85
N ALA A 142 3.83 -1.93 -14.84
CA ALA A 142 4.94 -2.39 -14.01
C ALA A 142 4.59 -3.67 -13.23
N LEU A 143 3.36 -3.78 -12.73
CA LEU A 143 2.91 -4.98 -12.04
C LEU A 143 2.83 -6.18 -12.97
N ASP A 144 2.28 -6.01 -14.18
CA ASP A 144 2.17 -7.09 -15.16
C ASP A 144 3.57 -7.59 -15.58
N GLN A 145 4.51 -6.69 -15.84
CA GLN A 145 5.92 -7.04 -16.13
C GLN A 145 6.61 -7.78 -14.98
N HIS A 146 6.21 -7.52 -13.74
CA HIS A 146 6.78 -8.18 -12.57
C HIS A 146 6.24 -9.60 -12.35
N LEU A 147 5.09 -9.93 -12.94
CA LEU A 147 4.43 -11.23 -12.81
C LEU A 147 4.75 -12.21 -13.95
N GLU A 148 5.34 -11.72 -15.05
CA GLU A 148 5.85 -12.52 -16.19
C GLU A 148 7.20 -13.20 -15.88
#